data_AF-K2EK48-F1
#
_entry.id   AF-K2EK48-F1
#
_cell.length_a   1.000
_cell.length_b   1.000
_cell.length_c   1.000
_cell.angle_alpha   90.00
_cell.angle_beta   90.00
_cell.angle_gamma   90.00
#
_symmetry.space_group_name_H-M   'P 1'
#
loop_
_entity.id
_entity.type
_entity.pdbx_description
1 polymer ?
#
loop_
_entity_poly.entity_id
_entity_poly.type
_entity_poly.pdbx_seq_one_letter_code
_entity_poly.pdbx_strand_id
1 'polypeptide(L)'
;MKVTLSIDSKEAINLNLANAVDAVCMLDDVERHASIFSRFAEHPCCDVRIAVANNTCLSYKTLRLLARDPSIDVVCAIANNKSALKKFNLSLFEEMVARDVSVAAALAGNLSRVDEEIREELMDILEAYDDPKVVNLVLDFKREQLIDF
;
A
#
# COMPACT_ATOMS: atom_id res chain seq x y z
N MET A 1 -15.50 10.91 9.59
CA MET A 1 -14.92 12.08 8.88
C MET A 1 -15.63 12.25 7.55
N LYS A 2 -15.95 13.49 7.16
CA LYS A 2 -16.69 13.86 5.94
C LYS A 2 -15.70 14.46 4.94
N VAL A 3 -15.59 13.90 3.74
CA VAL A 3 -14.77 14.49 2.67
C VAL A 3 -15.60 15.52 1.93
N THR A 4 -15.28 16.79 2.14
CA THR A 4 -15.94 17.93 1.49
C THR A 4 -15.16 18.32 0.24
N LEU A 5 -15.74 18.07 -0.94
CA LEU A 5 -15.29 18.69 -2.19
C LEU A 5 -16.05 19.99 -2.37
N SER A 6 -15.32 21.09 -2.57
CA SER A 6 -15.88 22.44 -2.68
C SER A 6 -15.50 22.97 -4.06
N ILE A 7 -16.51 23.31 -4.86
CA ILE A 7 -16.34 23.82 -6.24
C ILE A 7 -16.04 25.33 -6.21
N ASP A 8 -16.49 25.99 -5.16
CA ASP A 8 -16.23 27.34 -4.70
C ASP A 8 -16.49 27.34 -3.18
N SER A 9 -15.75 28.14 -2.41
CA SER A 9 -15.62 28.05 -0.94
C SER A 9 -16.93 28.18 -0.11
N LYS A 10 -18.10 28.16 -0.77
CA LYS A 10 -19.45 28.30 -0.22
C LYS A 10 -20.27 27.01 -0.29
N GLU A 11 -19.97 26.07 -1.19
CA GLU A 11 -20.73 24.82 -1.31
C GLU A 11 -19.88 23.58 -1.00
N ALA A 12 -20.48 22.62 -0.30
CA ALA A 12 -19.85 21.42 0.23
C ALA A 12 -20.59 20.16 -0.27
N ILE A 13 -19.96 19.39 -1.16
CA ILE A 13 -20.52 18.11 -1.61
C ILE A 13 -20.25 17.04 -0.56
N ASN A 14 -21.31 16.39 -0.08
CA ASN A 14 -21.21 15.19 0.74
C ASN A 14 -21.23 13.98 -0.18
N LEU A 15 -20.14 13.21 -0.22
CA LEU A 15 -20.13 11.93 -0.92
C LEU A 15 -20.61 10.83 0.04
N ASN A 16 -21.51 9.97 -0.43
CA ASN A 16 -21.74 8.68 0.23
C ASN A 16 -20.58 7.72 -0.11
N LEU A 17 -20.59 6.52 0.49
CA LEU A 17 -19.51 5.55 0.29
C LEU A 17 -19.27 5.19 -1.19
N ALA A 18 -20.31 4.82 -1.91
CA ALA A 18 -20.21 4.45 -3.33
C ALA A 18 -19.61 5.61 -4.14
N ASN A 19 -20.13 6.82 -3.94
CA ASN A 19 -19.63 8.00 -4.65
C ASN A 19 -18.20 8.40 -4.25
N ALA A 20 -17.76 8.09 -3.03
CA ALA A 20 -16.38 8.34 -2.60
C ALA A 20 -15.39 7.38 -3.28
N VAL A 21 -15.73 6.09 -3.38
CA VAL A 21 -14.92 5.11 -4.12
C VAL A 21 -14.88 5.47 -5.60
N ASP A 22 -16.04 5.75 -6.20
CA ASP A 22 -16.14 6.15 -7.61
C ASP A 22 -15.30 7.40 -7.89
N ALA A 23 -15.35 8.41 -7.00
CA ALA A 23 -14.55 9.62 -7.13
C ALA A 23 -13.04 9.33 -7.13
N VAL A 24 -12.56 8.43 -6.26
CA VAL A 24 -11.16 8.02 -6.26
C VAL A 24 -10.79 7.32 -7.57
N CYS A 25 -11.65 6.43 -8.07
CA CYS A 25 -11.43 5.69 -9.32
C CYS A 25 -11.49 6.57 -10.58
N MET A 26 -12.24 7.68 -10.54
CA MET A 26 -12.36 8.61 -11.67
C MET A 26 -11.20 9.60 -11.79
N LEU A 27 -10.45 9.81 -10.71
CA LEU A 27 -9.27 10.67 -10.75
C LEU A 27 -8.12 9.92 -11.41
N ASP A 28 -7.48 10.56 -12.38
CA ASP A 28 -6.23 10.03 -12.92
C ASP A 28 -5.12 10.09 -11.85
N ASP A 29 -4.26 9.10 -11.92
CA ASP A 29 -3.18 8.87 -10.97
C ASP A 29 -1.99 9.78 -11.31
N VAL A 30 -2.18 11.08 -11.03
CA VAL A 30 -1.23 12.15 -11.35
C VAL A 30 -0.99 13.02 -10.12
N GLU A 31 0.20 13.64 -10.06
CA GLU A 31 0.64 14.42 -8.90
C GLU A 31 -0.32 15.55 -8.51
N ARG A 32 -1.00 16.18 -9.47
CA ARG A 32 -2.00 17.23 -9.20
C ARG A 32 -3.14 16.77 -8.28
N HIS A 33 -3.43 15.47 -8.22
CA HIS A 33 -4.47 14.89 -7.38
C HIS A 33 -3.95 14.33 -6.05
N ALA A 34 -2.65 14.39 -5.78
CA ALA A 34 -2.05 13.85 -4.56
C ALA A 34 -2.66 14.43 -3.28
N SER A 35 -3.03 15.73 -3.29
CA SER A 35 -3.70 16.38 -2.16
C SER A 35 -5.12 15.86 -1.93
N ILE A 36 -5.84 15.52 -2.99
CA ILE A 36 -7.18 14.92 -2.92
C ILE A 36 -7.07 13.50 -2.38
N PHE A 37 -6.15 12.68 -2.91
CA PHE A 37 -5.90 11.34 -2.40
C PHE A 37 -5.47 11.34 -0.92
N SER A 38 -4.68 12.31 -0.47
CA SER A 38 -4.33 12.43 0.94
C SER A 38 -5.55 12.68 1.83
N ARG A 39 -6.59 13.38 1.35
CA ARG A 39 -7.83 13.57 2.11
C ARG A 39 -8.69 12.30 2.13
N PHE A 40 -8.71 11.55 1.04
CA PHE A 40 -9.40 10.25 1.00
C PHE A 40 -8.67 9.17 1.80
N ALA A 41 -7.35 9.25 1.97
CA ALA A 41 -6.57 8.33 2.81
C ALA A 41 -6.95 8.38 4.30
N GLU A 42 -7.63 9.45 4.74
CA GLU A 42 -8.14 9.60 6.11
C GLU A 42 -9.64 9.27 6.21
N HIS A 43 -10.27 8.84 5.12
CA HIS A 43 -11.70 8.53 5.07
C HIS A 43 -12.04 7.41 6.06
N PRO A 44 -13.17 7.47 6.80
CA PRO A 44 -13.47 6.50 7.86
C PRO A 44 -13.72 5.07 7.34
N CYS A 45 -14.21 4.94 6.10
CA CYS A 45 -14.41 3.64 5.46
C CYS A 45 -13.10 3.12 4.84
N CYS A 46 -12.75 1.87 5.15
CA CYS A 46 -11.58 1.19 4.60
C CYS A 46 -11.65 1.02 3.08
N ASP A 47 -12.82 0.77 2.48
CA ASP A 47 -12.94 0.58 1.02
C ASP A 47 -12.44 1.79 0.23
N VAL A 48 -12.73 3.00 0.72
CA VAL A 48 -12.20 4.25 0.13
C VAL A 48 -10.68 4.31 0.29
N ARG A 49 -10.14 3.92 1.44
CA ARG A 49 -8.70 3.92 1.69
C ARG A 49 -7.97 2.84 0.88
N ILE A 50 -8.60 1.70 0.62
CA ILE A 50 -8.12 0.65 -0.30
C ILE A 50 -8.06 1.22 -1.72
N ALA A 51 -9.13 1.89 -2.18
CA ALA A 51 -9.14 2.53 -3.49
C ALA A 51 -8.00 3.56 -3.62
N VAL A 52 -7.74 4.36 -2.58
CA VAL A 52 -6.61 5.28 -2.55
C VAL A 52 -5.29 4.52 -2.61
N ALA A 53 -5.11 3.49 -1.77
CA ALA A 53 -3.88 2.69 -1.68
C ALA A 53 -3.47 2.02 -3.00
N ASN A 54 -4.41 1.82 -3.94
CA ASN A 54 -4.12 1.30 -5.27
C ASN A 54 -3.53 2.33 -6.26
N ASN A 55 -3.48 3.61 -5.89
CA ASN A 55 -2.88 4.68 -6.72
C ASN A 55 -1.35 4.69 -6.58
N THR A 56 -0.65 4.93 -7.68
CA THR A 56 0.82 4.85 -7.80
C THR A 56 1.52 6.21 -7.63
N CYS A 57 0.82 7.33 -7.78
CA CYS A 57 1.35 8.70 -7.60
C CYS A 57 1.09 9.28 -6.20
N LEU A 58 0.93 8.42 -5.19
CA LEU A 58 0.78 8.88 -3.81
C LEU A 58 2.09 9.48 -3.26
N SER A 59 1.92 10.53 -2.44
CA SER A 59 3.01 11.12 -1.68
C SER A 59 3.56 10.12 -0.65
N TYR A 60 4.85 10.22 -0.30
CA TYR A 60 5.44 9.36 0.73
C TYR A 60 4.69 9.45 2.07
N LYS A 61 4.23 10.65 2.45
CA LYS A 61 3.44 10.85 3.67
C LYS A 61 2.13 10.06 3.63
N THR A 62 1.42 10.08 2.50
CA THR A 62 0.17 9.33 2.30
C THR A 62 0.42 7.82 2.29
N LEU A 63 1.47 7.36 1.62
CA LEU A 63 1.86 5.95 1.59
C LEU A 63 2.19 5.43 2.99
N ARG A 64 2.98 6.18 3.76
CA ARG A 64 3.34 5.83 5.14
C ARG A 64 2.12 5.80 6.06
N LEU A 65 1.16 6.72 5.88
CA LEU A 65 -0.11 6.70 6.61
C LEU A 65 -0.86 5.39 6.35
N LEU A 66 -1.00 5.01 5.08
CA LEU A 66 -1.74 3.81 4.68
C LEU A 66 -1.03 2.49 5.02
N ALA A 67 0.32 2.48 5.03
CA ALA A 67 1.10 1.33 5.52
C ALA A 67 0.83 1.03 7.01
N ARG A 68 0.44 2.04 7.77
CA ARG A 68 0.08 1.96 9.20
C ARG A 68 -1.44 2.01 9.43
N ASP A 69 -2.24 1.80 8.39
CA ASP A 69 -3.70 1.89 8.47
C ASP A 69 -4.28 0.83 9.40
N PRO A 70 -5.25 1.13 10.29
CA PRO A 70 -5.83 0.13 11.18
C PRO A 70 -6.42 -1.10 10.46
N SER A 71 -6.83 -0.98 9.19
CA SER A 71 -7.37 -2.07 8.38
C SER A 71 -6.27 -2.88 7.72
N ILE A 72 -6.17 -4.19 7.99
CA ILE A 72 -5.20 -5.08 7.33
C ILE A 72 -5.37 -5.07 5.81
N ASP A 73 -6.60 -5.03 5.30
CA ASP A 73 -6.86 -4.96 3.86
C ASP A 73 -6.22 -3.73 3.17
N VAL A 74 -6.19 -2.59 3.86
CA VAL A 74 -5.53 -1.37 3.34
C VAL A 74 -4.01 -1.55 3.30
N VAL A 75 -3.44 -2.19 4.33
CA VAL A 75 -2.00 -2.50 4.38
C VAL A 75 -1.62 -3.51 3.31
N CYS A 76 -2.44 -4.54 3.09
CA CYS A 76 -2.25 -5.49 2.00
C CYS A 76 -2.33 -4.80 0.64
N ALA A 77 -3.23 -3.82 0.44
CA ALA A 77 -3.26 -3.02 -0.78
C ALA A 77 -1.94 -2.25 -0.99
N ILE A 78 -1.40 -1.64 0.07
CA ILE A 78 -0.08 -0.98 0.04
C ILE A 78 1.05 -1.98 -0.23
N ALA A 79 1.03 -3.17 0.39
CA ALA A 79 2.01 -4.23 0.16
C ALA A 79 2.00 -4.75 -1.28
N ASN A 80 0.92 -4.54 -2.03
CA ASN A 80 0.81 -4.85 -3.45
C ASN A 80 1.13 -3.65 -4.37
N ASN A 81 1.32 -2.45 -3.81
CA ASN A 81 1.55 -1.24 -4.59
C ASN A 81 3.04 -1.07 -4.94
N LYS A 82 3.39 -1.27 -6.22
CA LYS A 82 4.76 -1.13 -6.73
C LYS A 82 5.43 0.20 -6.39
N SER A 83 4.70 1.31 -6.48
CA SER A 83 5.26 2.63 -6.18
C SER A 83 5.48 2.85 -4.69
N ALA A 84 4.69 2.19 -3.84
CA ALA A 84 4.89 2.19 -2.40
C ALA A 84 6.17 1.44 -2.02
N LEU A 85 6.31 0.20 -2.51
CA LEU A 85 7.43 -0.68 -2.18
C LEU A 85 8.80 -0.08 -2.56
N LYS A 86 8.86 0.67 -3.66
CA LYS A 86 10.08 1.39 -4.08
C LYS A 86 10.47 2.58 -3.20
N LYS A 87 9.54 3.09 -2.38
CA LYS A 87 9.74 4.29 -1.56
C LYS A 87 9.95 3.97 -0.08
N PHE A 88 9.71 2.73 0.32
CA PHE A 88 9.79 2.33 1.73
C PHE A 88 11.20 1.94 2.13
N ASN A 89 11.46 2.02 3.43
CA ASN A 89 12.69 1.59 4.04
C ASN A 89 12.43 0.31 4.87
N LEU A 90 13.50 -0.35 5.28
CA LEU A 90 13.44 -1.61 6.02
C LEU A 90 12.58 -1.51 7.30
N SER A 91 12.75 -0.43 8.09
CA SER A 91 11.98 -0.23 9.34
C SER A 91 10.47 -0.19 9.10
N LEU A 92 10.00 0.42 8.01
CA LEU A 92 8.58 0.42 7.69
C LEU A 92 8.10 -0.95 7.21
N PHE A 93 8.95 -1.71 6.51
CA PHE A 93 8.63 -3.09 6.16
C PHE A 93 8.52 -4.00 7.38
N GLU A 94 9.46 -3.90 8.34
CA GLU A 94 9.38 -4.62 9.62
C GLU A 94 8.05 -4.33 10.33
N GLU A 95 7.68 -3.05 10.43
CA GLU A 95 6.40 -2.65 11.00
C GLU A 95 5.22 -3.28 10.27
N MET A 96 5.26 -3.36 8.93
CA MET A 96 4.20 -3.97 8.10
C MET A 96 4.14 -5.49 8.26
N VAL A 97 5.28 -6.18 8.22
CA VAL A 97 5.41 -7.64 8.38
C VAL A 97 4.88 -8.10 9.74
N ALA A 98 5.16 -7.31 10.79
CA ALA A 98 4.69 -7.61 12.15
C ALA A 98 3.17 -7.49 12.33
N ARG A 99 2.44 -6.94 11.35
CA ARG A 99 0.99 -6.68 11.51
C ARG A 99 0.12 -7.90 11.30
N ASP A 100 0.39 -8.67 10.26
CA ASP A 100 -0.43 -9.80 9.85
C ASP A 100 0.32 -10.68 8.85
N VAL A 101 0.09 -11.98 8.92
CA VAL A 101 0.65 -12.97 7.99
C VAL A 101 0.27 -12.69 6.53
N SER A 102 -0.92 -12.14 6.28
CA SER A 102 -1.40 -11.77 4.95
C SER A 102 -0.60 -10.60 4.37
N VAL A 103 -0.14 -9.68 5.22
CA VAL A 103 0.73 -8.57 4.83
C VAL A 103 2.14 -9.10 4.53
N ALA A 104 2.67 -9.96 5.39
CA ALA A 104 3.97 -10.62 5.17
C ALA A 104 3.97 -11.42 3.85
N ALA A 105 2.91 -12.21 3.60
CA ALA A 105 2.76 -12.96 2.35
C ALA A 105 2.64 -12.03 1.12
N ALA A 106 1.91 -10.91 1.24
CA ALA A 106 1.83 -9.93 0.17
C ALA A 106 3.20 -9.30 -0.14
N LEU A 107 3.99 -8.96 0.88
CA LEU A 107 5.35 -8.45 0.69
C LEU A 107 6.28 -9.51 0.06
N ALA A 108 6.25 -10.75 0.55
CA ALA A 108 7.02 -11.87 0.00
C ALA A 108 6.69 -12.11 -1.49
N GLY A 109 5.41 -12.07 -1.86
CA GLY A 109 4.98 -12.19 -3.26
C GLY A 109 5.32 -10.99 -4.15
N ASN A 110 5.79 -9.88 -3.59
CA ASN A 110 6.13 -8.66 -4.32
C ASN A 110 7.60 -8.22 -4.13
N LEU A 111 8.49 -9.13 -3.72
CA LEU A 111 9.91 -8.84 -3.48
C LEU A 111 10.62 -8.21 -4.69
N SER A 112 10.27 -8.62 -5.92
CA SER A 112 10.80 -8.03 -7.17
C SER A 112 10.52 -6.53 -7.35
N ARG A 113 9.58 -5.97 -6.57
CA ARG A 113 9.18 -4.56 -6.62
C ARG A 113 9.84 -3.72 -5.51
N VAL A 114 10.43 -4.38 -4.52
CA VAL A 114 11.19 -3.76 -3.44
C VAL A 114 12.54 -3.30 -4.00
N ASP A 115 13.05 -2.19 -3.48
CA ASP A 115 14.38 -1.68 -3.83
C ASP A 115 15.45 -2.76 -3.57
N GLU A 116 16.35 -2.95 -4.53
CA GLU A 116 17.44 -3.95 -4.47
C GLU A 116 18.29 -3.77 -3.21
N GLU A 117 18.52 -2.53 -2.78
CA GLU A 117 19.41 -2.19 -1.66
C GLU A 117 18.94 -2.79 -0.33
N ILE A 118 17.62 -2.94 -0.14
CA ILE A 118 17.02 -3.41 1.12
C ILE A 118 16.29 -4.76 0.96
N ARG A 119 16.26 -5.31 -0.26
CA ARG A 119 15.48 -6.51 -0.56
C ARG A 119 16.02 -7.73 0.19
N GLU A 120 17.33 -7.91 0.20
CA GLU A 120 17.97 -9.05 0.87
C GLU A 120 17.66 -9.04 2.39
N GLU A 121 17.75 -7.87 3.02
CA GLU A 121 17.44 -7.72 4.45
C GLU A 121 15.95 -7.98 4.75
N LEU A 122 15.06 -7.56 3.85
CA LEU A 122 13.64 -7.90 3.96
C LEU A 122 13.39 -9.40 3.77
N MET A 123 14.14 -10.06 2.88
CA MET A 123 14.06 -11.50 2.67
C MET A 123 14.48 -12.25 3.92
N ASP A 124 15.57 -11.87 4.59
CA ASP A 124 16.01 -12.48 5.84
C ASP A 124 14.91 -12.40 6.93
N ILE A 125 14.22 -11.26 7.04
CA ILE A 125 13.08 -11.09 7.95
C ILE A 125 11.93 -12.04 7.61
N LEU A 126 11.61 -12.19 6.32
CA LEU A 126 10.49 -13.02 5.86
C LEU A 126 10.82 -14.53 5.89
N GLU A 127 12.09 -14.92 5.78
CA GLU A 127 12.53 -16.32 5.92
C GLU A 127 12.53 -16.77 7.38
N ALA A 128 12.80 -15.86 8.31
CA ALA A 128 12.66 -16.10 9.74
C ALA A 128 11.20 -16.10 10.22
N TYR A 129 10.24 -15.91 9.32
CA TYR A 129 8.81 -15.87 9.65
C TYR A 129 8.25 -17.29 9.87
N ASP A 130 7.42 -17.48 10.90
CA ASP A 130 6.93 -18.81 11.28
C ASP A 130 5.97 -19.44 10.26
N ASP A 131 5.31 -18.63 9.43
CA ASP A 131 4.29 -19.10 8.50
C ASP A 131 4.89 -19.71 7.21
N PRO A 132 4.62 -21.00 6.90
CA PRO A 132 5.20 -21.66 5.73
C PRO A 132 4.83 -21.03 4.40
N LYS A 133 3.67 -20.36 4.28
CA LYS A 133 3.27 -19.69 3.05
C LYS A 133 4.20 -18.53 2.75
N VAL A 134 4.55 -17.75 3.78
CA VAL A 134 5.50 -16.62 3.64
C VAL A 134 6.87 -17.15 3.23
N VAL A 135 7.39 -18.14 3.96
CA VAL A 135 8.71 -18.72 3.67
C VAL A 135 8.78 -19.31 2.26
N ASN A 136 7.76 -20.06 1.85
CA ASN A 136 7.74 -20.65 0.50
C ASN A 136 7.75 -19.61 -0.61
N LEU A 137 7.06 -18.46 -0.44
CA LEU A 137 7.09 -17.36 -1.41
C LEU A 137 8.49 -16.77 -1.55
N VAL A 138 9.25 -16.64 -0.46
CA VAL A 138 10.64 -16.17 -0.53
C VAL A 138 11.53 -17.20 -1.23
N LEU A 139 11.36 -18.50 -0.91
CA LEU A 139 12.11 -19.57 -1.55
C LEU A 139 11.79 -19.71 -3.05
N ASP A 140 10.54 -19.50 -3.45
CA ASP A 140 10.12 -19.46 -4.85
C ASP A 140 10.82 -18.30 -5.58
N PHE A 141 10.83 -17.10 -4.99
CA PHE A 141 11.52 -15.94 -5.53
C PHE A 141 13.04 -16.19 -5.71
N LYS A 142 13.71 -16.77 -4.71
CA LYS A 142 15.13 -17.16 -4.81
C LYS A 142 15.38 -18.17 -5.94
N ARG A 143 14.48 -19.14 -6.11
CA ARG A 143 14.57 -20.14 -7.19
C ARG A 143 14.41 -19.52 -8.58
N GLU A 144 13.49 -18.58 -8.75
CA GLU A 144 13.28 -17.89 -10.02
C GLU A 144 14.52 -17.12 -10.48
N GLN A 145 15.25 -16.49 -9.57
CA GLN A 145 16.49 -15.76 -9.91
C GLN A 145 17.66 -16.66 -10.32
N LEU A 146 17.64 -17.95 -9.97
CA LEU A 146 18.72 -18.90 -10.30
C LEU A 146 18.57 -19.53 -11.69
N ILE A 147 17.41 -19.41 -12.33
CA ILE A 147 17.10 -20.06 -13.61
C ILE A 147 17.59 -19.24 -14.82
N ASP A 148 18.00 -17.98 -14.60
CA ASP A 148 18.49 -17.07 -15.65
C ASP A 148 20.00 -17.23 -16.00
N PHE A 149 20.64 -18.35 -15.65
CA PHE A 149 22.06 -18.66 -15.95
C PHE A 149 22.25 -19.88 -16.86
#